data_AF-A0A1G2WA12-F1
#
_entry.id   AF-A0A1G2WA12-F1
#
_cell.length_a   1.000
_cell.length_b   1.000
_cell.length_c   1.000
_cell.angle_alpha   90.00
_cell.angle_beta   90.00
_cell.angle_gamma   90.00
#
_symmetry.space_group_name_H-M   'P 1'
#
loop_
_entity.id
_entity.type
_entity.pdbx_description
1 polymer ?
#
loop_
_entity_poly.entity_id
_entity_poly.type
_entity_poly.pdbx_seq_one_letter_code
_entity_poly.pdbx_strand_id
1 'polypeptide(L)'
;MLDRFYLPLLALAAAAAIALAMVWPQGLGDRSPGPFGHTPVQRTAEMQARMKREHEAAQRRAAAAREAVRNIQNQAIAPAQ
;
A
#
# COMPACT_ATOMS: atom_id res chain seq x y z
N MET A 1 -28.01 5.41 40.35
CA MET A 1 -27.41 6.30 39.34
C MET A 1 -26.60 5.47 38.36
N LEU A 2 -27.27 4.69 37.52
CA LEU A 2 -26.62 3.95 36.43
C LEU A 2 -26.14 4.89 35.31
N ASP A 3 -26.74 6.08 35.22
CA ASP A 3 -26.42 7.12 34.23
C ASP A 3 -24.95 7.56 34.27
N ARG A 4 -24.32 7.49 35.44
CA ARG A 4 -22.88 7.80 35.61
C ARG A 4 -21.97 6.81 34.88
N PHE A 5 -22.45 5.61 34.60
CA PHE A 5 -21.71 4.57 33.89
C PHE A 5 -21.97 4.58 32.38
N TYR A 6 -22.98 5.31 31.90
CA TYR A 6 -23.33 5.33 30.49
C TYR A 6 -22.17 5.80 29.60
N LEU A 7 -21.59 6.98 29.90
CA LEU A 7 -20.49 7.54 29.12
C LEU A 7 -19.19 6.69 29.23
N PRO A 8 -18.78 6.22 30.42
CA PRO A 8 -17.64 5.29 30.52
C PRO A 8 -17.83 3.98 29.76
N LEU A 9 -19.02 3.38 29.81
CA LEU A 9 -19.32 2.13 29.10
C LEU A 9 -19.30 2.34 27.58
N LEU A 10 -19.83 3.48 27.11
CA LEU A 10 -19.80 3.86 25.70
C LEU A 10 -18.36 4.08 25.21
N ALA A 11 -17.52 4.75 26.02
CA ALA A 11 -16.10 4.91 25.70
C ALA A 11 -15.37 3.56 25.61
N LEU A 12 -15.69 2.62 26.52
CA LEU A 12 -15.11 1.28 26.51
C LEU A 12 -15.59 0.46 25.29
N ALA A 13 -16.86 0.57 24.92
CA ALA A 13 -17.41 -0.03 23.71
C ALA A 13 -16.76 0.54 22.44
N ALA A 14 -16.54 1.86 22.38
CA ALA A 14 -15.86 2.51 21.27
C ALA A 14 -14.40 2.04 21.14
N ALA A 15 -13.67 1.95 22.26
CA ALA A 15 -12.31 1.42 22.28
C ALA A 15 -12.26 -0.04 21.79
N ALA A 16 -13.22 -0.87 22.22
CA ALA A 16 -13.33 -2.25 21.75
C ALA A 16 -13.61 -2.34 20.24
N ALA A 17 -14.48 -1.48 19.70
CA ALA A 17 -14.75 -1.42 18.26
C ALA A 17 -13.51 -1.01 17.46
N ILE A 18 -12.74 -0.04 17.95
CA ILE A 18 -11.48 0.38 17.32
C ILE A 18 -10.47 -0.77 17.35
N ALA A 19 -10.30 -1.44 18.49
CA ALA A 19 -9.39 -2.58 18.62
C ALA A 19 -9.76 -3.72 17.66
N LEU A 20 -11.06 -4.04 17.53
CA LEU A 20 -11.54 -5.03 16.56
C LEU A 20 -11.28 -4.61 15.11
N ALA A 21 -11.47 -3.33 14.78
CA ALA A 21 -11.17 -2.82 13.44
C ALA A 21 -9.67 -2.91 13.11
N MET A 22 -8.78 -2.72 14.09
CA MET A 22 -7.33 -2.88 13.92
C MET A 22 -6.88 -4.34 13.74
N VAL A 23 -7.70 -5.33 14.13
CA VAL A 23 -7.42 -6.75 13.88
C VAL A 23 -7.63 -7.12 12.40
N TRP A 24 -8.41 -6.34 11.65
CA TRP A 24 -8.57 -6.56 10.22
C TRP A 24 -7.30 -6.12 9.47
N PRO A 25 -6.78 -6.92 8.52
CA PRO A 25 -5.61 -6.53 7.75
C PRO A 25 -5.89 -5.22 6.99
N GLN A 26 -5.17 -4.16 7.34
CA GLN A 26 -5.34 -2.80 6.79
C GLN A 26 -4.81 -2.64 5.36
N GLY A 27 -4.57 -3.74 4.65
CA GLY A 27 -3.94 -3.74 3.33
C GLY A 27 -4.51 -4.83 2.43
N LEU A 28 -4.81 -4.44 1.19
CA LEU A 28 -5.04 -5.36 0.08
C LEU A 28 -3.77 -6.20 -0.13
N GLY A 29 -3.68 -7.36 0.54
CA GLY A 29 -2.56 -8.30 0.41
C GLY A 29 -1.88 -8.72 1.71
N ASP A 30 -2.31 -8.24 2.89
CA ASP A 30 -1.86 -8.81 4.16
C ASP A 30 -2.70 -10.04 4.55
N ARG A 31 -2.10 -10.99 5.27
CA ARG A 31 -2.77 -12.22 5.69
C ARG A 31 -3.80 -11.87 6.77
N SER A 32 -5.06 -12.25 6.56
CA SER A 32 -6.06 -12.21 7.63
C SER A 32 -5.60 -13.11 8.80
N PRO A 33 -5.68 -12.65 10.06
CA PRO A 33 -5.30 -13.46 11.21
C PRO A 33 -6.04 -14.81 11.23
N GLY A 34 -5.36 -15.87 11.65
CA GLY A 34 -6.03 -17.17 11.82
C GLY A 34 -7.14 -17.09 12.89
N PRO A 35 -8.25 -17.85 12.76
CA PRO A 35 -8.53 -18.87 11.75
C PRO A 35 -9.16 -18.33 10.44
N PHE A 36 -9.44 -17.02 10.35
CA PHE A 36 -10.28 -16.44 9.30
C PHE A 36 -9.50 -15.99 8.04
N GLY A 37 -8.36 -16.65 7.74
CA GLY A 37 -7.44 -16.20 6.70
C GLY A 37 -6.61 -17.28 6.01
N HIS A 38 -6.59 -17.24 4.68
CA HIS A 38 -5.69 -18.02 3.82
C HIS A 38 -4.52 -17.16 3.32
N THR A 39 -3.41 -17.80 2.95
CA THR A 39 -2.24 -17.10 2.39
C THR A 39 -2.63 -16.42 1.08
N PRO A 40 -2.49 -15.08 0.97
CA PRO A 40 -2.78 -14.37 -0.27
C PRO A 40 -1.88 -14.87 -1.42
N VAL A 41 -2.44 -14.99 -2.62
CA VAL A 41 -1.69 -15.41 -3.83
C VAL A 41 -0.50 -14.48 -4.09
N GLN A 42 -0.63 -13.20 -3.77
CA GLN A 42 0.43 -12.19 -3.89
C GLN A 42 1.63 -12.44 -2.96
N ARG A 43 1.47 -13.26 -1.91
CA ARG A 43 2.57 -13.67 -1.02
C ARG A 43 3.29 -14.94 -1.45
N THR A 44 2.82 -15.61 -2.51
CA THR A 44 3.59 -16.73 -3.06
C THR A 44 4.91 -16.24 -3.62
N ALA A 45 5.98 -17.00 -3.42
CA ALA A 45 7.32 -16.64 -3.91
C ALA A 45 7.32 -16.42 -5.43
N GLU A 46 6.52 -17.20 -6.17
CA GLU A 46 6.36 -17.03 -7.61
C GLU A 46 5.74 -15.66 -7.97
N MET A 47 4.64 -15.27 -7.31
CA MET A 47 3.98 -14.00 -7.60
C MET A 47 4.82 -12.80 -7.19
N GLN A 48 5.54 -12.87 -6.07
CA GLN A 48 6.49 -11.83 -5.68
C GLN A 48 7.61 -11.66 -6.71
N ALA A 49 8.15 -12.77 -7.23
CA ALA A 49 9.14 -12.74 -8.29
C ALA A 49 8.58 -12.17 -9.60
N ARG A 50 7.30 -12.43 -9.94
CA ARG A 50 6.64 -11.79 -11.09
C ARG A 50 6.47 -10.28 -10.89
N MET A 51 5.91 -9.86 -9.76
CA MET A 51 5.71 -8.45 -9.43
C MET A 51 7.03 -7.67 -9.44
N LYS A 52 8.11 -8.24 -8.89
CA LYS A 52 9.43 -7.62 -8.90
C LYS A 52 9.94 -7.41 -10.34
N ARG A 53 9.81 -8.42 -11.21
CA ARG A 53 10.23 -8.32 -12.62
C ARG A 53 9.42 -7.27 -13.38
N GLU A 54 8.12 -7.21 -13.16
CA GLU A 54 7.26 -6.18 -13.77
C GLU A 54 7.62 -4.78 -13.29
N HIS A 55 7.88 -4.63 -11.97
CA HIS A 55 8.30 -3.36 -11.39
C HIS A 55 9.64 -2.88 -11.95
N GLU A 56 10.64 -3.76 -12.06
CA GLU A 56 11.94 -3.44 -12.66
C GLU A 56 11.80 -3.07 -14.15
N ALA A 57 10.94 -3.77 -14.90
CA ALA A 57 10.66 -3.42 -16.30
C ALA A 57 9.99 -2.05 -16.42
N ALA A 58 9.04 -1.72 -15.54
CA ALA A 58 8.38 -0.43 -15.50
C ALA A 58 9.36 0.70 -15.12
N GLN A 59 10.24 0.48 -14.13
CA GLN A 59 11.28 1.44 -13.76
C GLN A 59 12.23 1.73 -14.92
N ARG A 60 12.70 0.71 -15.64
CA ARG A 60 13.56 0.88 -16.81
C ARG A 60 12.89 1.73 -17.89
N ARG A 61 11.62 1.47 -18.19
CA ARG A 61 10.84 2.28 -19.15
C ARG A 61 10.70 3.73 -18.68
N ALA A 62 10.42 3.94 -17.40
CA ALA A 62 10.29 5.28 -16.83
C ALA A 62 11.62 6.05 -16.86
N ALA A 63 12.74 5.39 -16.59
CA ALA A 63 14.07 5.98 -16.69
C ALA A 63 14.40 6.39 -18.13
N ALA A 64 14.19 5.48 -19.09
CA ALA A 64 14.41 5.78 -20.51
C ALA A 64 13.54 6.95 -21.02
N ALA A 65 12.27 7.01 -20.59
CA ALA A 65 11.39 8.12 -20.92
C ALA A 65 11.89 9.46 -20.36
N ARG A 66 12.38 9.47 -19.11
CA ARG A 66 12.98 10.68 -18.48
C ARG A 66 14.24 11.13 -19.20
N GLU A 67 15.10 10.19 -19.60
CA GLU A 67 16.31 10.49 -20.37
C GLU A 67 15.99 11.07 -21.74
N ALA A 68 15.01 10.50 -22.45
CA ALA A 68 14.56 11.02 -23.74
C ALA A 68 14.03 12.46 -23.62
N VAL A 69 13.20 12.74 -22.61
CA VAL A 69 12.70 14.10 -22.33
C VAL A 69 13.84 15.06 -22.02
N ARG A 70 14.82 14.65 -21.19
CA ARG A 70 15.98 15.48 -20.87
C ARG A 70 16.82 15.80 -22.11
N ASN A 71 17.02 14.83 -23.01
CA ASN A 71 17.75 15.04 -24.25
C ASN A 71 17.03 16.04 -25.17
N ILE A 72 15.71 15.93 -25.32
CA ILE A 72 14.90 16.88 -26.10
C ILE A 72 15.00 18.29 -25.50
N GLN A 73 14.93 18.44 -24.18
CA GLN A 73 15.09 19.74 -23.52
C GLN A 73 16.48 20.34 -23.76
N ASN A 74 17.55 19.54 -23.61
CA ASN A 74 18.90 20.00 -23.87
C ASN A 74 19.10 20.43 -25.33
N GLN A 75 18.54 19.68 -26.28
CA GLN A 75 18.55 20.02 -27.71
C GLN A 75 17.67 21.22 -28.07
N ALA A 76 16.68 21.59 -27.27
CA ALA A 76 15.89 22.80 -27.49
C ALA A 76 16.60 24.06 -26.94
N ILE A 77 17.45 23.90 -25.91
CA ILE A 77 18.18 25.01 -25.28
C ILE A 77 19.51 25.30 -26.02
N ALA A 78 20.21 24.27 -26.51
CA ALA A 78 21.47 24.42 -27.25
C ALA A 78 21.41 25.22 -28.59
N PRO A 79 20.35 25.16 -29.42
CA PRO A 79 20.27 25.91 -30.69
C PRO A 79 19.95 27.40 -30.48
N ALA A 80 19.77 27.85 -29.24
CA ALA A 80 19.49 29.25 -28.90
C ALA A 80 20.75 30.04 -28.48
N GLN A 81 21.96 29.50 -28.65
CA GLN A 81 23.25 30.18 -28.40
C GLN A 81 24.09 30.26 -29.66
#